data_AF-A0A433EZS2-F1
#
_entry.id   AF-A0A433EZS2-F1
#
_cell.length_a   1.000
_cell.length_b   1.000
_cell.length_c   1.000
_cell.angle_alpha   90.00
_cell.angle_beta   90.00
_cell.angle_gamma   90.00
#
_symmetry.space_group_name_H-M   'P 1'
#
loop_
_entity.id
_entity.type
_entity.pdbx_description
1 polymer ?
#
loop_
_entity_poly.entity_id
_entity_poly.type
_entity_poly.pdbx_seq_one_letter_code
_entity_poly.pdbx_strand_id
1 'polypeptide(L)'
;MEEISIFQVIIILVIVSALFVQQVLLKANKFKKVRYTRNQRLGFAIASAFPILAFSYISNNPVLIPFAVAMGSLVYFKENWYALKKKN
;
A
#
# COMPACT_ATOMS: atom_id res chain seq x y z
N MET A 1 28.54 -3.45 -8.80
CA MET A 1 27.49 -3.36 -7.78
C MET A 1 26.53 -2.29 -8.26
N GLU A 2 25.24 -2.57 -8.38
CA GLU A 2 24.27 -1.54 -8.77
C GLU A 2 24.24 -0.47 -7.66
N GLU A 3 24.58 0.76 -8.00
CA GLU A 3 24.58 1.87 -7.06
C GLU A 3 23.13 2.26 -6.76
N ILE A 4 22.75 2.16 -5.49
CA ILE A 4 21.43 2.63 -5.04
C ILE A 4 21.39 4.15 -5.22
N SER A 5 20.48 4.63 -6.06
CA SER A 5 20.30 6.06 -6.29
C SER A 5 19.83 6.76 -5.01
N ILE A 6 20.30 7.99 -4.78
CA ILE A 6 19.87 8.79 -3.61
C ILE A 6 18.34 8.94 -3.54
N PHE A 7 17.65 8.96 -4.69
CA PHE A 7 16.19 8.96 -4.74
C PHE A 7 15.57 7.68 -4.18
N GLN A 8 16.16 6.52 -4.45
CA GLN A 8 15.70 5.24 -3.90
C GLN A 8 15.87 5.20 -2.38
N VAL A 9 16.99 5.73 -1.86
CA VAL A 9 17.22 5.85 -0.41
C VAL A 9 16.15 6.73 0.25
N ILE A 10 15.84 7.89 -0.34
CA ILE A 10 14.79 8.79 0.17
C ILE A 10 13.43 8.08 0.19
N ILE A 11 13.06 7.38 -0.89
CA ILE A 11 11.79 6.64 -0.96
C ILE A 11 11.71 5.58 0.15
N ILE A 12 12.79 4.81 0.35
CA ILE A 12 12.85 3.79 1.41
C ILE A 12 12.67 4.44 2.79
N LEU A 13 13.36 5.55 3.07
CA LEU A 13 13.23 6.28 4.34
C LEU A 13 11.79 6.77 4.58
N VAL A 14 11.12 7.27 3.55
CA VAL A 14 9.71 7.69 3.63
C VAL A 14 8.80 6.51 3.94
N ILE A 15 8.99 5.37 3.27
CA ILE A 15 8.19 4.15 3.51
C ILE A 15 8.41 3.65 4.94
N VAL A 16 9.66 3.53 5.39
CA VAL A 16 9.99 3.07 6.75
C VAL A 16 9.41 4.00 7.81
N SER A 17 9.51 5.32 7.61
CA SER A 17 8.95 6.31 8.53
C SER A 17 7.43 6.22 8.60
N ALA A 18 6.76 6.05 7.45
CA ALA A 18 5.30 5.87 7.40
C ALA A 18 4.87 4.58 8.12
N LEU A 19 5.60 3.48 7.94
CA LEU A 19 5.35 2.21 8.64
C LEU A 19 5.54 2.35 10.15
N PHE A 20 6.60 3.05 10.58
CA PHE A 20 6.85 3.32 12.00
C PHE A 20 5.69 4.11 12.63
N VAL A 21 5.27 5.22 11.99
CA VAL A 21 4.14 6.02 12.46
C VAL A 21 2.86 5.19 12.52
N GLN A 22 2.58 4.37 11.50
CA GLN A 22 1.44 3.45 11.51
C GLN A 22 1.47 2.49 12.70
N GLN A 23 2.63 1.88 13.01
CA GLN A 23 2.76 1.00 14.16
C GLN A 23 2.51 1.71 15.49
N VAL A 24 3.05 2.92 15.67
CA VAL A 24 2.82 3.72 16.88
C VAL A 24 1.33 4.04 17.06
N LEU A 25 0.65 4.45 15.98
CA LEU A 25 -0.78 4.76 16.00
C LEU A 25 -1.65 3.53 16.27
N LEU A 26 -1.22 2.34 15.79
CA LEU A 26 -1.90 1.07 16.04
C LEU A 26 -1.84 0.72 17.53
N LYS A 27 -0.65 0.83 18.14
CA LYS A 27 -0.46 0.62 19.59
C LYS A 27 -1.26 1.60 20.43
N ALA A 28 -1.38 2.85 19.98
CA ALA A 28 -2.16 3.88 20.65
C ALA A 28 -3.69 3.76 20.45
N ASN A 29 -4.17 2.69 19.81
CA ASN A 29 -5.58 2.44 19.50
C ASN A 29 -6.29 3.65 18.85
N LYS A 30 -5.55 4.39 18.00
CA LYS A 30 -6.03 5.60 17.32
C LYS A 30 -6.83 5.31 16.06
N PHE A 31 -7.01 4.04 15.70
CA PHE A 31 -7.78 3.64 14.54
C PHE A 31 -9.20 3.18 14.90
N LYS A 32 -10.15 3.48 14.03
CA LYS A 32 -11.51 2.91 14.05
C LYS A 32 -11.71 2.04 12.82
N LYS A 33 -12.49 0.97 12.96
CA LYS A 33 -12.92 0.17 11.81
C LYS A 33 -13.87 1.00 10.96
N VAL A 34 -13.64 1.01 9.65
CA VAL A 34 -14.50 1.66 8.66
C VAL A 34 -14.77 0.65 7.55
N ARG A 35 -16.03 0.62 7.09
CA ARG A 35 -16.44 -0.17 5.95
C ARG A 35 -16.49 0.74 4.73
N TYR A 36 -15.59 0.49 3.78
CA TYR A 36 -15.56 1.25 2.53
C TYR A 36 -16.56 0.70 1.50
N THR A 37 -17.08 1.56 0.64
CA THR A 37 -17.98 1.16 -0.45
C THR A 37 -17.24 0.32 -1.49
N ARG A 38 -17.97 -0.38 -2.37
CA ARG A 38 -17.37 -1.21 -3.43
C ARG A 38 -16.43 -0.40 -4.33
N ASN A 39 -16.82 0.81 -4.72
CA ASN A 39 -16.02 1.68 -5.60
C ASN A 39 -14.75 2.18 -4.90
N GLN A 40 -14.84 2.52 -3.61
CA GLN A 40 -13.67 2.90 -2.81
C GLN A 40 -12.68 1.74 -2.69
N ARG A 41 -13.17 0.53 -2.40
CA ARG A 41 -12.35 -0.68 -2.34
C ARG A 41 -11.67 -0.99 -3.67
N LEU A 42 -12.38 -0.81 -4.79
CA LEU A 42 -11.81 -0.95 -6.13
C LEU A 42 -10.70 0.08 -6.40
N GLY A 43 -10.90 1.34 -6.01
CA GLY A 43 -9.88 2.38 -6.13
C GLY A 43 -8.60 2.02 -5.37
N PHE A 44 -8.71 1.56 -4.12
CA PHE A 44 -7.56 1.10 -3.34
C PHE A 44 -6.88 -0.15 -3.95
N ALA A 45 -7.67 -1.09 -4.48
CA ALA A 45 -7.15 -2.29 -5.13
C ALA A 45 -6.28 -1.93 -6.34
N ILE A 46 -6.75 -1.02 -7.19
CA ILE A 46 -5.98 -0.53 -8.34
C ILE A 46 -4.72 0.21 -7.88
N ALA A 47 -4.85 1.13 -6.91
CA ALA A 47 -3.72 1.92 -6.42
C ALA A 47 -2.61 1.06 -5.79
N SER A 48 -2.98 -0.03 -5.11
CA SER A 48 -2.01 -0.96 -4.49
C SER A 48 -1.35 -1.91 -5.49
N ALA A 49 -2.06 -2.31 -6.55
CA ALA A 49 -1.51 -3.17 -7.61
C ALA A 49 -0.63 -2.39 -8.60
N PHE A 50 -0.91 -1.11 -8.83
CA PHE A 50 -0.28 -0.29 -9.87
C PHE A 50 1.25 -0.26 -9.81
N PRO A 51 1.92 -0.07 -8.64
CA PRO A 51 3.38 -0.05 -8.60
C PRO A 51 4.03 -1.34 -9.09
N ILE A 52 3.41 -2.50 -8.80
CA ILE A 52 3.90 -3.81 -9.22
C ILE A 52 3.72 -3.96 -10.75
N LEU A 53 2.58 -3.52 -11.29
CA LEU A 53 2.33 -3.51 -12.74
C LEU A 53 3.29 -2.57 -13.48
N ALA A 54 3.48 -1.35 -12.98
CA ALA A 54 4.39 -0.39 -13.56
C ALA A 54 5.83 -0.92 -13.56
N PHE A 55 6.27 -1.52 -12.45
CA PHE A 55 7.58 -2.14 -12.37
C PHE A 55 7.71 -3.36 -13.29
N SER A 56 6.67 -4.20 -13.40
CA SER A 56 6.61 -5.31 -14.35
C SER A 56 6.85 -4.85 -15.79
N TYR A 57 6.22 -3.74 -16.18
CA TYR A 57 6.40 -3.13 -17.50
C TYR A 57 7.82 -2.57 -17.70
N ILE A 58 8.32 -1.78 -16.74
CA ILE A 58 9.66 -1.17 -16.84
C ILE A 58 10.78 -2.22 -16.86
N SER A 59 10.63 -3.31 -16.09
CA SER A 59 11.63 -4.38 -15.98
C SER A 59 11.44 -5.51 -16.99
N ASN A 60 10.43 -5.45 -17.87
CA ASN A 60 10.03 -6.54 -18.77
C ASN A 60 9.87 -7.91 -18.06
N ASN A 61 9.35 -7.90 -16.84
CA ASN A 61 9.18 -9.09 -16.03
C ASN A 61 7.68 -9.43 -15.84
N PRO A 62 7.07 -10.24 -16.72
CA PRO A 62 5.65 -10.54 -16.68
C PRO A 62 5.24 -11.40 -15.49
N VAL A 63 6.19 -12.07 -14.81
CA VAL A 63 5.92 -12.87 -13.60
C VAL A 63 5.35 -12.02 -12.47
N LEU A 64 5.61 -10.70 -12.48
CA LEU A 64 5.09 -9.76 -11.49
C LEU A 64 3.59 -9.44 -11.66
N ILE A 65 3.00 -9.72 -12.83
CA ILE A 65 1.58 -9.44 -13.10
C ILE A 65 0.65 -10.25 -12.16
N PRO A 66 0.81 -11.57 -12.00
CA PRO A 66 0.08 -12.34 -11.00
C PRO A 66 0.17 -11.78 -9.57
N PHE A 67 1.35 -11.29 -9.15
CA PHE A 67 1.52 -10.69 -7.82
C PHE A 67 0.73 -9.40 -7.66
N ALA A 68 0.68 -8.57 -8.71
CA ALA A 68 -0.13 -7.36 -8.71
C ALA A 68 -1.63 -7.67 -8.58
N VAL A 69 -2.11 -8.68 -9.32
CA VAL A 69 -3.50 -9.14 -9.27
C VAL A 69 -3.84 -9.69 -7.88
N ALA A 70 -2.95 -10.49 -7.30
CA ALA A 70 -3.13 -11.01 -5.94
C ALA A 70 -3.22 -9.87 -4.91
N MET A 71 -2.32 -8.88 -4.99
CA MET A 71 -2.31 -7.73 -4.08
C MET A 71 -3.60 -6.90 -4.19
N GLY A 72 -4.01 -6.56 -5.42
CA GLY A 72 -5.26 -5.84 -5.66
C GLY A 72 -6.48 -6.61 -5.15
N SER A 73 -6.52 -7.92 -5.37
CA SER A 73 -7.62 -8.79 -4.91
C SER A 73 -7.72 -8.82 -3.38
N LEU A 74 -6.59 -8.98 -2.67
CA LEU A 74 -6.54 -8.95 -1.20
C LEU A 74 -7.10 -7.63 -0.65
N VAL A 75 -6.76 -6.51 -1.28
CA VAL A 75 -7.24 -5.18 -0.93
C VAL A 75 -8.73 -5.03 -1.22
N TYR A 76 -9.21 -5.51 -2.38
CA TYR A 76 -10.61 -5.42 -2.77
C TYR A 76 -11.54 -6.21 -1.84
N PHE A 77 -11.18 -7.43 -1.48
CA PHE A 77 -11.99 -8.30 -0.62
C PHE A 77 -11.92 -7.92 0.86
N LYS A 78 -10.98 -7.06 1.26
CA LYS A 78 -10.92 -6.52 2.62
C LYS A 78 -12.09 -5.57 2.86
N GLU A 79 -13.12 -6.05 3.56
CA GLU A 79 -14.30 -5.24 3.88
C GLU A 79 -14.02 -4.20 4.98
N ASN A 80 -13.24 -4.59 5.98
CA ASN A 80 -12.94 -3.79 7.16
C ASN A 80 -11.57 -3.17 7.05
N TRP A 81 -11.55 -1.84 7.04
CA TRP A 81 -10.36 -1.02 7.02
C TRP A 81 -10.20 -0.25 8.32
N TYR A 82 -9.02 0.31 8.52
CA TYR A 82 -8.70 1.12 9.69
C TYR A 82 -8.45 2.56 9.25
N ALA A 83 -9.30 3.47 9.73
CA ALA A 83 -9.11 4.90 9.53
C ALA A 83 -8.77 5.57 10.86
N LEU A 84 -8.02 6.67 10.83
CA LEU A 84 -7.74 7.44 12.03
C LEU A 84 -9.04 7.93 12.67
N LYS A 85 -9.13 7.82 14.00
CA LYS A 85 -10.20 8.45 14.77
C LYS A 85 -10.05 9.96 14.59
N LYS A 86 -11.11 10.61 14.11
CA LYS A 86 -11.17 12.08 14.09
C LYS A 86 -11.07 12.55 15.53
N LYS A 87 -10.16 13.49 15.82
CA LYS A 87 -10.11 14.16 17.12
C LYS A 87 -11.36 15.05 17.18
N ASN A 88 -12.26 14.74 18.11
CA ASN A 88 -13.37 15.64 18.45
C ASN A 88 -12.82 16.89 19.12
#